data_AF-A0A9E4QEQ1-F1
#
_entry.id   AF-A0A9E4QEQ1-F1
#
_cell.length_a   1.000
_cell.length_b   1.000
_cell.length_c   1.000
_cell.angle_alpha   90.00
_cell.angle_beta   90.00
_cell.angle_gamma   90.00
#
_symmetry.space_group_name_H-M   'P 1'
#
loop_
_entity.id
_entity.type
_entity.pdbx_description
1 polymer ?
#
loop_
_entity_poly.entity_id
_entity_poly.type
_entity_poly.pdbx_seq_one_letter_code
_entity_poly.pdbx_strand_id
1 'polypeptide(L)' 'MTIRLAVGRLEGIGEISGEAKSRTLKVEYEPSVLTVEAVQEALNQIGYESVPVT' A
#
# COMPACT_ATOMS: atom_id res chain seq x y z
N MET A 1 -1.60 -12.63 7.72
CA MET A 1 -0.96 -11.83 6.66
C MET A 1 -1.00 -10.38 7.10
N THR A 2 0.11 -9.64 7.03
CA THR A 2 0.16 -8.21 7.41
C THR A 2 -0.02 -7.34 6.18
N ILE A 3 -0.59 -6.13 6.35
CA ILE A 3 -0.85 -5.17 5.27
C ILE A 3 0.42 -4.88 4.44
N ARG A 4 1.59 -4.79 5.11
CA ARG A 4 2.90 -4.64 4.44
C ARG A 4 3.22 -5.76 3.45
N LEU A 5 2.87 -7.00 3.79
CA LEU A 5 3.10 -8.17 2.92
C LEU A 5 2.15 -8.18 1.72
N ALA A 6 0.96 -7.60 1.86
CA ALA A 6 0.02 -7.48 0.75
C ALA A 6 0.46 -6.43 -0.26
N VAL A 7 0.84 -5.25 0.25
CA VAL A 7 1.31 -4.14 -0.59
C VAL A 7 2.68 -4.45 -1.18
N GLY A 8 3.61 -5.02 -0.41
CA GLY A 8 4.97 -5.34 -0.88
C GLY A 8 5.07 -6.44 -1.94
N ARG A 9 3.94 -7.05 -2.31
CA ARG A 9 3.85 -7.99 -3.44
C ARG A 9 3.46 -7.32 -4.76
N LEU A 10 3.07 -6.05 -4.73
CA LEU A 10 2.72 -5.31 -5.93
C LEU A 10 3.99 -4.94 -6.70
N GLU A 11 3.95 -5.12 -8.00
CA GLU A 11 5.05 -4.73 -8.89
C GLU A 11 5.18 -3.20 -8.90
N GLY A 12 6.41 -2.70 -8.84
CA GLY A 12 6.69 -1.26 -8.75
C GLY A 12 6.73 -0.70 -7.33
N ILE A 13 6.58 -1.52 -6.29
CA ILE A 13 6.83 -1.10 -4.90
C ILE A 13 8.34 -1.07 -4.62
N GLY A 14 8.83 0.03 -4.07
CA GLY A 14 10.20 0.17 -3.58
C GLY A 14 10.28 -0.12 -2.08
N GLU A 15 9.94 0.87 -1.27
CA GLU A 15 10.01 0.80 0.19
C GLU A 15 8.63 0.91 0.84
N ILE A 16 8.41 0.15 1.91
CA ILE A 16 7.21 0.27 2.75
C ILE A 16 7.63 0.57 4.19
N SER A 17 7.29 1.78 4.63
CA SER A 17 7.48 2.25 5.99
C SER A 17 6.11 2.44 6.65
N GLY A 18 5.97 2.18 7.95
CA GLY A 18 4.65 2.25 8.59
C GLY A 18 4.71 2.58 10.06
N GLU A 19 3.74 3.38 10.50
CA GLU A 19 3.65 3.84 11.88
C GLU A 19 2.46 3.19 12.56
N ALA A 20 2.75 2.27 13.50
CA ALA A 20 1.71 1.47 14.16
C ALA A 20 0.76 2.32 15.03
N LYS A 21 1.26 3.43 15.58
CA LYS A 21 0.47 4.35 16.42
C LYS A 21 -0.62 5.04 15.62
N SER A 22 -0.26 5.52 14.43
CA SER A 22 -1.13 6.28 13.54
C SER A 22 -1.89 5.39 12.55
N ARG A 23 -1.56 4.09 12.51
CA ARG A 23 -2.05 3.11 11.53
C ARG A 23 -1.84 3.56 10.08
N THR A 24 -0.80 4.36 9.85
CA THR A 24 -0.46 4.90 8.54
C THR A 24 0.66 4.07 7.92
N LEU A 25 0.52 3.76 6.64
CA LEU A 25 1.56 3.14 5.83
C LEU A 25 2.01 4.16 4.78
N LYS A 26 3.31 4.40 4.72
CA LYS A 26 3.99 5.09 3.63
C LYS A 26 4.56 4.04 2.69
N VAL A 27 4.26 4.22 1.41
CA VAL A 27 4.65 3.31 0.36
C VAL A 27 5.33 4.14 -0.71
N GLU A 28 6.60 3.87 -0.96
CA GLU A 28 7.28 4.37 -2.14
C GLU A 28 7.02 3.41 -3.29
N TYR A 29 6.55 3.96 -4.40
CA TYR A 29 6.21 3.19 -5.58
C TYR A 29 6.57 3.97 -6.85
N GLU A 30 6.83 3.23 -7.92
CA GLU A 30 7.11 3.77 -9.24
C GLU A 30 5.78 4.17 -9.92
N PRO A 31 5.50 5.47 -10.13
CA PRO A 31 4.23 5.91 -10.69
C PRO A 31 4.03 5.51 -12.15
N SER A 32 5.10 5.07 -12.83
CA SER A 32 5.03 4.52 -14.18
C SER A 32 4.57 3.06 -14.22
N VAL A 33 4.57 2.36 -13.09
CA VAL A 33 4.24 0.93 -12.98
C VAL A 33 3.02 0.70 -12.09
N LEU A 34 2.87 1.51 -11.03
CA LEU A 34 1.85 1.35 -10.01
C LEU A 34 1.14 2.68 -9.74
N THR A 35 -0.17 2.61 -9.50
CA THR A 35 -0.99 3.78 -9.12
C THR A 35 -1.53 3.60 -7.71
N VAL A 36 -1.87 4.71 -7.05
CA VAL A 36 -2.52 4.68 -5.72
C VAL A 36 -3.79 3.84 -5.76
N GLU A 37 -4.60 3.98 -6.80
CA GLU A 37 -5.84 3.20 -6.99
C GLU A 37 -5.55 1.69 -7.04
N ALA A 38 -4.53 1.26 -7.78
CA ALA A 38 -4.15 -0.16 -7.86
C ALA A 38 -3.72 -0.71 -6.48
N VAL A 39 -3.00 0.09 -5.68
CA VAL A 39 -2.66 -0.27 -4.30
C VAL A 39 -3.91 -0.41 -3.44
N GLN A 40 -4.85 0.52 -3.56
CA GLN A 40 -6.12 0.47 -2.82
C GLN A 40 -6.98 -0.73 -3.23
N GLU A 41 -7.04 -1.07 -4.53
CA GLU A 41 -7.74 -2.25 -5.01
C GLU A 41 -7.13 -3.54 -4.48
N ALA A 42 -5.81 -3.65 -4.47
CA ALA A 42 -5.11 -4.81 -3.92
C ALA A 42 -5.41 -4.99 -2.42
N LEU A 43 -5.47 -3.88 -1.68
CA LEU A 43 -5.87 -3.88 -0.27
C LEU A 43 -7.35 -4.27 -0.10
N ASN A 44 -8.23 -3.79 -0.96
CA ASN A 44 -9.65 -4.14 -0.89
C ASN A 44 -9.89 -5.63 -1.18
N GLN A 45 -9.17 -6.21 -2.16
CA GLN A 45 -9.26 -7.64 -2.49
C GLN A 45 -8.88 -8.57 -1.33
N ILE A 46 -8.06 -8.09 -0.38
CA ILE A 46 -7.70 -8.84 0.82
C ILE A 46 -8.49 -8.39 2.06
N GLY A 47 -9.52 -7.57 1.89
CA GLY A 47 -10.45 -7.15 2.96
C GLY A 47 -10.02 -5.93 3.77
N TYR A 48 -9.11 -5.10 3.24
CA TYR A 48 -8.65 -3.88 3.90
C TYR A 48 -9.11 -2.64 3.14
N GLU A 49 -9.82 -1.76 3.83
CA GLU A 49 -10.12 -0.42 3.32
C GLU A 49 -8.94 0.52 3.61
N SER A 50 -8.66 1.44 2.67
CA SER A 50 -7.56 2.40 2.80
C SER A 50 -7.95 3.73 2.19
N VAL A 51 -7.43 4.81 2.78
CA VAL A 51 -7.67 6.18 2.35
C VAL A 51 -6.30 6.80 2.02
N PRO A 52 -6.13 7.42 0.84
CA PRO A 52 -4.90 8.15 0.55
C PRO A 52 -4.78 9.31 1.54
N VAL A 53 -3.59 9.52 2.09
CA VAL A 53 -3.30 10.72 2.87
C VAL A 53 -2.84 11.79 1.87
N THR A 54 -3.69 12.79 1.66
CA THR A 54 -3.43 13.95 0.78
C THR A 54 -2.46 14.94 1.39
#